data_AF-A0A965DNR2-F1
#
_entry.id   AF-A0A965DNR2-F1
#
_cell.length_a   1.000
_cell.length_b   1.000
_cell.length_c   1.000
_cell.angle_alpha   90.00
_cell.angle_beta   90.00
_cell.angle_gamma   90.00
#
_symmetry.space_group_name_H-M   'P 1'
#
loop_
_entity.id
_entity.type
_entity.pdbx_description
1 polymer ?
#
loop_
_entity_poly.entity_id
_entity_poly.type
_entity_poly.pdbx_seq_one_letter_code
_entity_poly.pdbx_strand_id
1 'polypeptide(L)'
;MVKNRMLFIKAMVRGVGAMFESFWGRPLYLRQNQPSMKMNHLKTSRIQRRNQRKRIKTSCNRIPLRMNLLLPSLFLLLFLGALGCSNPSEPENVRQNATANHPQDEVPQNANIPTGLRWKKQSFKAENCDVPYTDEMEYMEDWCAQRSVDLLTIELNDKSVAQNINLLITKTITGKASGINAVKSYVNQVKEANAADLEENMSQETVTCSVKDSSKNFLCLSIASYYYALGAAHGSFTMNVINFDLTTGNKITLDELIEPSRFRALKALAKKKFIQQNGEEGWWFTTEDQPFELAEVFALERKGIRFIYQQYEIGPYAAGLPEVFLSKEEVKSLLKDNPYWTP
;
A
#
# COMPACT_ATOMS: atom_id res chain seq x y z
N MET A 1 -9.62 36.13 -3.42
CA MET A 1 -9.80 35.02 -2.47
C MET A 1 -9.56 33.69 -3.17
N VAL A 2 -8.31 33.38 -3.50
CA VAL A 2 -7.75 32.04 -3.81
C VAL A 2 -6.24 32.24 -3.63
N LYS A 3 -5.55 31.30 -2.98
CA LYS A 3 -4.18 31.40 -2.36
C LYS A 3 -4.19 31.70 -0.86
N ASN A 4 -4.67 30.75 -0.06
CA ASN A 4 -4.17 30.52 1.32
C ASN A 4 -4.72 29.21 1.94
N ARG A 5 -4.69 28.09 1.21
CA ARG A 5 -4.95 26.74 1.75
C ARG A 5 -4.01 25.69 1.17
N MET A 6 -2.73 26.03 1.04
CA MET A 6 -1.69 25.14 0.53
C MET A 6 -0.44 25.14 1.42
N LEU A 7 -0.62 25.45 2.71
CA LEU A 7 0.44 25.41 3.71
C LEU A 7 0.21 24.42 4.87
N PHE A 8 -0.89 23.68 4.86
CA PHE A 8 -1.16 22.65 5.90
C PHE A 8 -0.87 21.21 5.47
N ILE A 9 -0.43 20.98 4.22
CA ILE A 9 -0.09 19.63 3.70
C ILE A 9 1.44 19.44 3.56
N LYS A 10 2.26 20.44 3.88
CA LYS A 10 3.73 20.36 3.76
C LYS A 10 4.48 19.97 5.03
N ALA A 11 3.78 19.69 6.13
CA ALA A 11 4.39 19.28 7.40
C ALA A 11 4.18 17.78 7.74
N MET A 12 3.35 17.03 6.99
CA MET A 12 3.13 15.59 7.22
C MET A 12 3.95 14.66 6.30
N VAL A 13 4.84 15.21 5.45
CA VAL A 13 5.64 14.42 4.47
C VAL A 13 7.14 14.62 4.69
N ARG A 14 7.59 14.71 5.94
CA ARG A 14 9.03 14.80 6.26
C ARG A 14 9.57 13.71 7.18
N GLY A 15 8.76 12.71 7.53
CA GLY A 15 9.15 11.55 8.35
C GLY A 15 9.06 10.19 7.64
N VAL A 16 8.97 10.12 6.31
CA VAL A 16 8.87 8.84 5.56
C VAL A 16 9.78 8.86 4.31
N GLY A 17 10.85 9.66 4.35
CA GLY A 17 11.64 10.02 3.18
C GLY A 17 12.79 9.08 2.81
N ALA A 18 13.14 8.09 3.64
CA ALA A 18 14.39 7.34 3.48
C ALA A 18 14.24 5.90 2.95
N MET A 19 13.02 5.41 2.68
CA MET A 19 12.82 4.04 2.13
C MET A 19 12.21 4.03 0.71
N PHE A 20 11.80 5.18 0.17
CA PHE A 20 11.09 5.25 -1.12
C PHE A 20 12.01 5.34 -2.36
N GLU A 21 13.29 5.69 -2.23
CA GLU A 21 14.17 5.90 -3.41
C GLU A 21 15.00 4.67 -3.84
N SER A 22 14.96 3.55 -3.13
CA SER A 22 15.72 2.34 -3.50
C SER A 22 14.92 1.29 -4.29
N PHE A 23 13.63 1.51 -4.54
CA PHE A 23 12.72 0.50 -5.14
C PHE A 23 12.32 0.72 -6.60
N TRP A 24 12.68 1.84 -7.22
CA TRP A 24 12.30 2.15 -8.61
C TRP A 24 13.53 2.26 -9.52
N GLY A 25 13.96 1.14 -10.09
CA GLY A 25 14.82 1.15 -11.28
C GLY A 25 14.02 1.65 -12.48
N ARG A 26 14.28 2.87 -12.96
CA ARG A 26 13.74 3.35 -14.24
C ARG A 26 14.52 2.75 -15.41
N PRO A 27 13.86 2.27 -16.48
CA PRO A 27 14.53 1.93 -17.73
C PRO A 27 15.01 3.20 -18.45
N LEU A 28 16.27 3.21 -18.84
CA LEU A 28 16.86 4.20 -19.76
C LEU A 28 16.38 3.92 -21.19
N TYR A 29 15.64 4.85 -21.78
CA TYR A 29 15.60 5.02 -23.25
C TYR A 29 15.85 6.48 -23.62
N LEU A 30 17.02 6.66 -24.26
CA LEU A 30 17.40 7.61 -25.31
C LEU A 30 16.73 8.99 -25.34
N ARG A 31 17.53 10.03 -25.05
CA ARG A 31 17.33 11.37 -25.63
C ARG A 31 18.63 11.83 -26.30
N GLN A 32 18.55 12.02 -27.61
CA GLN A 32 19.61 12.49 -28.49
C GLN A 32 19.96 13.97 -28.23
N ASN A 33 21.28 14.24 -28.22
CA ASN A 33 22.05 15.37 -28.74
C ASN A 33 21.41 16.79 -28.85
N GLN A 34 22.02 17.74 -28.12
CA GLN A 34 22.72 18.98 -28.59
C GLN A 34 22.64 20.13 -27.54
N PRO A 35 23.55 21.12 -27.52
CA PRO A 35 24.82 21.06 -26.80
C PRO A 35 24.94 22.11 -25.68
N SER A 36 26.01 21.95 -24.92
CA SER A 36 26.46 22.77 -23.80
C SER A 36 26.77 24.23 -24.15
N MET A 37 26.43 25.13 -23.23
CA MET A 37 27.06 26.45 -23.13
C MET A 37 27.50 26.68 -21.67
N LYS A 38 28.82 26.83 -21.50
CA LYS A 38 29.48 27.06 -20.22
C LYS A 38 29.38 28.54 -19.80
N MET A 39 29.24 28.71 -18.47
CA MET A 39 29.73 29.76 -17.57
C MET A 39 29.62 31.25 -17.97
N ASN A 40 29.10 32.05 -17.03
CA ASN A 40 29.94 33.03 -16.34
C ASN A 40 29.35 33.49 -14.99
N HIS A 41 30.22 33.49 -13.99
CA HIS A 41 30.06 34.17 -12.70
C HIS A 41 29.96 35.69 -12.89
N LEU A 42 29.11 36.36 -12.12
CA LEU A 42 29.36 37.72 -11.66
C LEU A 42 28.67 37.97 -10.30
N LYS A 43 29.47 38.48 -9.37
CA LYS A 43 29.14 38.82 -7.99
C LYS A 43 28.44 40.19 -7.89
N THR A 44 27.70 40.35 -6.78
CA THR A 44 27.40 41.59 -6.01
C THR A 44 26.54 42.69 -6.66
N SER A 45 25.43 43.08 -6.03
CA SER A 45 25.36 44.10 -4.95
C SER A 45 23.91 44.49 -4.62
N ARG A 46 23.74 45.13 -3.47
CA ARG A 46 22.51 45.45 -2.73
C ARG A 46 22.04 46.89 -3.01
N ILE A 47 20.72 47.09 -2.89
CA ILE A 47 19.99 48.34 -2.51
C ILE A 47 19.78 49.40 -3.63
N GLN A 48 18.50 49.71 -3.93
CA GLN A 48 18.01 51.10 -3.80
C GLN A 48 16.49 51.22 -3.65
N ARG A 49 16.13 52.25 -2.88
CA ARG A 49 14.83 52.56 -2.29
C ARG A 49 13.91 53.33 -3.24
N ARG A 50 12.61 53.12 -3.04
CA ARG A 50 11.48 53.94 -3.51
C ARG A 50 11.55 55.38 -2.99
N ASN A 51 11.12 56.31 -3.84
CA ASN A 51 10.55 57.61 -3.45
C ASN A 51 9.53 58.02 -4.52
N GLN A 52 8.29 58.34 -4.13
CA GLN A 52 7.76 59.71 -4.17
C GLN A 52 6.27 59.79 -3.79
N ARG A 53 5.94 60.95 -3.22
CA ARG A 53 4.77 61.38 -2.46
C ARG A 53 3.70 62.05 -3.34
N LYS A 54 2.47 62.15 -2.81
CA LYS A 54 1.60 63.37 -2.72
C LYS A 54 0.26 62.93 -2.09
N ARG A 55 -0.06 63.25 -0.80
CA ARG A 55 -0.74 64.44 -0.22
C ARG A 55 -1.99 64.90 -0.99
N ILE A 56 -3.16 65.32 -0.45
CA ILE A 56 -3.89 65.43 0.86
C ILE A 56 -5.30 65.95 0.46
N LYS A 57 -6.38 65.57 1.19
CA LYS A 57 -7.55 66.41 1.66
C LYS A 57 -8.67 65.46 2.15
N THR A 58 -8.80 65.15 3.44
CA THR A 58 -9.61 65.76 4.53
C THR A 58 -11.14 65.81 4.31
N SER A 59 -11.88 65.02 5.11
CA SER A 59 -13.15 65.35 5.81
C SER A 59 -13.68 64.08 6.51
N CYS A 60 -13.39 63.84 7.80
CA CYS A 60 -14.21 64.14 8.99
C CYS A 60 -15.54 63.36 9.12
N ASN A 61 -15.59 62.34 10.00
CA ASN A 61 -16.54 62.28 11.12
C ASN A 61 -16.13 61.26 12.19
N ARG A 62 -16.44 61.59 13.46
CA ARG A 62 -16.03 60.95 14.73
C ARG A 62 -17.04 59.87 15.19
N ILE A 63 -16.56 58.68 15.61
CA ILE A 63 -16.54 58.04 16.97
C ILE A 63 -17.82 58.20 17.87
N PRO A 64 -18.22 57.29 18.82
CA PRO A 64 -17.59 56.03 19.32
C PRO A 64 -18.51 54.78 19.58
N LEU A 65 -17.82 53.66 19.85
CA LEU A 65 -18.22 52.53 20.71
C LEU A 65 -18.57 52.93 22.16
N ARG A 66 -19.43 52.16 22.83
CA ARG A 66 -19.23 51.86 24.26
C ARG A 66 -19.47 50.39 24.57
N MET A 67 -18.45 49.85 25.24
CA MET A 67 -18.30 48.56 25.90
C MET A 67 -18.84 48.67 27.32
N ASN A 68 -19.37 47.59 27.91
CA ASN A 68 -19.21 47.29 29.34
C ASN A 68 -19.68 45.87 29.70
N LEU A 69 -18.83 45.19 30.48
CA LEU A 69 -19.04 43.95 31.23
C LEU A 69 -20.12 44.10 32.32
N LEU A 70 -20.69 42.97 32.77
CA LEU A 70 -20.72 42.48 34.18
C LEU A 70 -21.57 41.18 34.32
N LEU A 71 -21.00 40.15 34.95
CA LEU A 71 -21.64 38.99 35.63
C LEU A 71 -21.97 39.40 37.11
N PRO A 72 -22.69 38.65 38.01
CA PRO A 72 -22.78 37.17 38.12
C PRO A 72 -24.08 36.54 38.76
N SER A 73 -24.08 35.20 38.91
CA SER A 73 -24.61 34.37 40.04
C SER A 73 -26.02 33.74 40.08
N LEU A 74 -26.01 32.40 40.38
CA LEU A 74 -26.79 31.60 41.36
C LEU A 74 -27.84 30.54 40.88
N PHE A 75 -27.50 29.23 41.08
CA PHE A 75 -28.17 28.12 41.85
C PHE A 75 -29.71 27.93 41.79
N LEU A 76 -30.37 26.76 41.85
CA LEU A 76 -30.09 25.32 42.12
C LEU A 76 -31.43 24.52 41.97
N LEU A 77 -31.32 23.17 41.91
CA LEU A 77 -32.25 22.09 42.33
C LEU A 77 -32.98 21.33 41.19
N LEU A 78 -32.57 20.11 40.83
CA LEU A 78 -32.72 18.78 41.50
C LEU A 78 -34.16 18.31 41.70
N PHE A 79 -34.53 17.26 40.95
CA PHE A 79 -35.45 16.22 41.39
C PHE A 79 -34.91 14.84 41.01
N LEU A 80 -34.62 14.04 42.04
CA LEU A 80 -34.37 12.60 42.02
C LEU A 80 -35.62 11.93 42.62
N GLY A 81 -36.11 10.86 42.00
CA GLY A 81 -37.31 10.15 42.45
C GLY A 81 -37.59 8.83 41.72
N ALA A 82 -36.69 7.86 41.94
CA ALA A 82 -36.83 6.41 42.05
C ALA A 82 -37.95 5.58 41.35
N LEU A 83 -37.45 4.51 40.70
CA LEU A 83 -37.89 3.10 40.70
C LEU A 83 -39.14 2.65 39.92
N GLY A 84 -38.87 1.93 38.83
CA GLY A 84 -39.77 0.99 38.17
C GLY A 84 -38.99 0.14 37.17
N CYS A 85 -38.46 -1.00 37.62
CA CYS A 85 -37.70 -1.95 36.80
C CYS A 85 -38.59 -2.69 35.81
N SER A 86 -38.20 -2.72 34.54
CA SER A 86 -38.55 -3.79 33.60
C SER A 86 -37.50 -3.82 32.49
N ASN A 87 -36.68 -4.88 32.47
CA ASN A 87 -35.61 -5.14 31.51
C ASN A 87 -36.14 -5.26 30.08
N PRO A 88 -35.51 -4.60 29.10
CA PRO A 88 -35.33 -5.15 27.76
C PRO A 88 -33.92 -5.75 27.67
N SER A 89 -33.88 -7.01 27.24
CA SER A 89 -32.68 -7.78 26.89
C SER A 89 -31.62 -6.95 26.15
N GLU A 90 -30.37 -7.03 26.61
CA GLU A 90 -29.19 -6.53 25.91
C GLU A 90 -29.17 -7.03 24.46
N PRO A 91 -28.93 -6.15 23.46
CA PRO A 91 -28.52 -6.65 22.16
C PRO A 91 -27.09 -7.15 22.30
N GLU A 92 -26.88 -8.45 22.04
CA GLU A 92 -25.55 -9.05 21.89
C GLU A 92 -24.70 -8.13 21.01
N ASN A 93 -23.64 -7.60 21.61
CA ASN A 93 -22.60 -6.89 20.90
C ASN A 93 -21.87 -7.92 20.03
N VAL A 94 -22.37 -8.09 18.81
CA VAL A 94 -21.65 -8.77 17.74
C VAL A 94 -20.39 -7.94 17.49
N ARG A 95 -19.32 -8.29 18.20
CA ARG A 95 -17.95 -8.00 17.77
C ARG A 95 -17.80 -8.67 16.41
N GLN A 96 -18.14 -7.95 15.35
CA GLN A 96 -17.63 -8.24 14.02
C GLN A 96 -16.13 -7.93 14.08
N ASN A 97 -15.36 -8.92 14.55
CA ASN A 97 -14.00 -9.06 14.11
C ASN A 97 -14.08 -9.17 12.59
N ALA A 98 -13.77 -8.07 11.90
CA ALA A 98 -13.40 -8.10 10.50
C ALA A 98 -12.02 -8.76 10.37
N THR A 99 -11.91 -10.02 10.84
CA THR A 99 -11.01 -10.97 10.23
C THR A 99 -11.61 -11.24 8.87
N ALA A 100 -11.03 -10.62 7.83
CA ALA A 100 -11.12 -11.15 6.49
C ALA A 100 -10.42 -12.52 6.48
N ASN A 101 -11.08 -13.52 7.08
CA ASN A 101 -10.80 -14.92 6.85
C ASN A 101 -11.30 -15.22 5.45
N HIS A 102 -10.51 -14.85 4.44
CA HIS A 102 -10.56 -15.59 3.20
C HIS A 102 -10.15 -17.02 3.56
N PRO A 103 -10.99 -18.03 3.25
CA PRO A 103 -10.58 -19.42 3.36
C PRO A 103 -9.23 -19.54 2.63
N GLN A 104 -8.19 -19.96 3.36
CA GLN A 104 -6.95 -20.39 2.76
C GLN A 104 -7.27 -21.71 2.06
N ASP A 105 -7.81 -21.62 0.84
CA ASP A 105 -7.82 -22.74 -0.07
C ASP A 105 -6.35 -23.05 -0.37
N GLU A 106 -5.74 -23.92 0.43
CA GLU A 106 -4.41 -24.43 0.16
C GLU A 106 -4.42 -24.99 -1.27
N VAL A 107 -3.71 -24.33 -2.17
CA VAL A 107 -3.57 -24.80 -3.55
C VAL A 107 -2.96 -26.21 -3.47
N PRO A 108 -3.67 -27.27 -3.91
CA PRO A 108 -3.19 -28.63 -3.73
C PRO A 108 -1.83 -28.79 -4.40
N GLN A 109 -0.86 -29.36 -3.69
CA GLN A 109 0.42 -29.77 -4.27
C GLN A 109 0.15 -30.90 -5.26
N ASN A 110 0.03 -30.57 -6.54
CA ASN A 110 -0.23 -31.57 -7.57
C ASN A 110 1.05 -32.41 -7.77
N ALA A 111 0.98 -33.68 -7.40
CA ALA A 111 2.12 -34.60 -7.38
C ALA A 111 2.77 -34.84 -8.75
N ASN A 112 2.14 -34.41 -9.86
CA ASN A 112 2.56 -34.72 -11.23
C ASN A 112 2.97 -33.49 -12.07
N ILE A 113 3.50 -32.43 -11.47
CA ILE A 113 4.07 -31.31 -12.23
C ILE A 113 5.43 -31.72 -12.83
N PRO A 114 5.64 -31.71 -14.17
CA PRO A 114 6.87 -32.22 -14.81
C PRO A 114 8.16 -31.54 -14.33
N THR A 115 8.08 -30.27 -13.93
CA THR A 115 9.22 -29.52 -13.39
C THR A 115 9.60 -29.93 -11.96
N GLY A 116 8.83 -30.81 -11.34
CA GLY A 116 9.03 -31.26 -9.95
C GLY A 116 8.68 -30.20 -8.92
N LEU A 117 7.84 -29.21 -9.28
CA LEU A 117 7.46 -28.10 -8.42
C LEU A 117 6.93 -28.59 -7.07
N ARG A 118 7.64 -28.21 -6.01
CA ARG A 118 7.23 -28.34 -4.60
C ARG A 118 7.58 -27.06 -3.87
N TRP A 119 7.00 -26.86 -2.69
CA TRP A 119 7.36 -25.75 -1.83
C TRP A 119 7.33 -26.15 -0.36
N LYS A 120 8.18 -25.47 0.43
CA LYS A 120 8.24 -25.58 1.88
C LYS A 120 7.94 -24.23 2.51
N LYS A 121 7.09 -24.23 3.53
CA LYS A 121 6.81 -23.04 4.35
C LYS A 121 7.80 -22.98 5.51
N GLN A 122 8.34 -21.79 5.78
CA GLN A 122 9.18 -21.50 6.94
C GLN A 122 8.77 -20.16 7.54
N SER A 123 8.53 -20.13 8.85
CA SER A 123 8.12 -18.92 9.56
C SER A 123 9.28 -18.34 10.36
N PHE A 124 9.44 -17.03 10.31
CA PHE A 124 10.43 -16.26 11.05
C PHE A 124 9.71 -15.19 11.84
N LYS A 125 10.09 -14.98 13.10
CA LYS A 125 9.55 -13.90 13.95
C LYS A 125 10.67 -13.28 14.79
N ALA A 126 10.61 -11.97 14.96
CA ALA A 126 11.34 -11.25 15.98
C ALA A 126 10.45 -10.14 16.54
N GLU A 127 10.76 -9.72 17.75
CA GLU A 127 10.08 -8.64 18.44
C GLU A 127 11.07 -7.85 19.29
N ASN A 128 10.69 -6.60 19.56
CA ASN A 128 11.32 -5.72 20.52
C ASN A 128 10.23 -5.08 21.39
N CYS A 129 10.26 -5.43 22.68
CA CYS A 129 9.30 -4.95 23.68
C CYS A 129 9.92 -3.88 24.59
N ASP A 130 11.18 -3.49 24.36
CA ASP A 130 11.86 -2.42 25.11
C ASP A 130 11.40 -1.05 24.61
N VAL A 131 10.12 -0.77 24.82
CA VAL A 131 9.44 0.43 24.38
C VAL A 131 9.53 1.48 25.49
N PRO A 132 10.02 2.70 25.20
CA PRO A 132 10.04 3.77 26.19
C PRO A 132 8.61 4.16 26.55
N TYR A 133 8.22 3.90 27.80
CA TYR A 133 6.92 4.28 28.33
C TYR A 133 6.81 5.80 28.45
N THR A 134 5.74 6.38 27.92
CA THR A 134 5.32 7.74 28.27
C THR A 134 3.97 7.66 28.96
N ASP A 135 3.66 8.61 29.84
CA ASP A 135 2.39 8.63 30.58
C ASP A 135 1.15 8.69 29.65
N GLU A 136 1.34 9.06 28.38
CA GLU A 136 0.32 9.08 27.32
C GLU A 136 0.08 7.69 26.68
N MET A 137 0.95 6.72 26.96
CA MET A 137 0.92 5.34 26.44
C MET A 137 0.48 4.30 27.48
N GLU A 138 -0.13 4.72 28.60
CA GLU A 138 -0.59 3.85 29.69
C GLU A 138 -1.50 2.69 29.22
N TYR A 139 -2.26 2.87 28.13
CA TYR A 139 -3.11 1.81 27.56
C TYR A 139 -2.37 0.82 26.63
N MET A 140 -1.05 0.94 26.47
CA MET A 140 -0.24 0.18 25.50
C MET A 140 0.92 -0.57 26.16
N GLU A 141 0.79 -0.93 27.44
CA GLU A 141 1.79 -1.62 28.26
C GLU A 141 2.31 -2.94 27.66
N ASP A 142 1.51 -3.62 26.85
CA ASP A 142 1.87 -4.91 26.22
C ASP A 142 2.29 -4.78 24.74
N TRP A 143 2.52 -3.55 24.25
CA TRP A 143 2.84 -3.35 22.85
C TRP A 143 4.33 -3.61 22.55
N CYS A 144 4.60 -4.49 21.58
CA CYS A 144 5.94 -4.72 21.05
C CYS A 144 6.01 -4.40 19.57
N ALA A 145 7.14 -3.83 19.15
CA ALA A 145 7.50 -3.81 17.74
C ALA A 145 7.73 -5.26 17.32
N GLN A 146 7.11 -5.70 16.22
CA GLN A 146 7.23 -7.09 15.78
C GLN A 146 7.33 -7.18 14.27
N ARG A 147 8.05 -8.18 13.81
CA ARG A 147 8.09 -8.56 12.41
C ARG A 147 8.00 -10.06 12.28
N SER A 148 7.03 -10.54 11.49
CA SER A 148 6.88 -11.94 11.15
C SER A 148 6.89 -12.15 9.64
N VAL A 149 7.59 -13.17 9.16
CA VAL A 149 7.64 -13.54 7.75
C VAL A 149 7.33 -15.02 7.61
N ASP A 150 6.27 -15.34 6.88
CA ASP A 150 5.96 -16.68 6.38
C ASP A 150 6.54 -16.81 4.97
N LEU A 151 7.71 -17.44 4.85
CA LEU A 151 8.44 -17.63 3.61
C LEU A 151 8.02 -18.94 2.93
N LEU A 152 7.90 -18.91 1.59
CA LEU A 152 7.92 -20.11 0.76
C LEU A 152 9.29 -20.28 0.12
N THR A 153 9.85 -21.49 0.23
CA THR A 153 11.02 -21.92 -0.54
C THR A 153 10.57 -22.91 -1.61
N ILE A 154 10.84 -22.58 -2.87
CA ILE A 154 10.48 -23.37 -4.05
C ILE A 154 11.55 -24.40 -4.36
N GLU A 155 11.13 -25.63 -4.65
CA GLU A 155 11.96 -26.71 -5.15
C GLU A 155 11.51 -27.10 -6.56
N LEU A 156 12.48 -27.31 -7.44
CA LEU A 156 12.29 -27.83 -8.81
C LEU A 156 13.37 -28.88 -9.09
N ASN A 157 13.14 -29.69 -10.13
CA ASN A 157 14.14 -30.61 -10.65
C ASN A 157 15.39 -29.85 -11.14
N ASP A 158 15.17 -28.69 -11.81
CA ASP A 158 16.24 -27.75 -12.13
C ASP A 158 16.53 -26.83 -10.93
N LYS A 159 17.69 -27.07 -10.29
CA LYS A 159 18.12 -26.31 -9.11
C LYS A 159 18.45 -24.85 -9.43
N SER A 160 18.89 -24.53 -10.65
CA SER A 160 19.23 -23.17 -11.05
C SER A 160 17.96 -22.31 -11.22
N VAL A 161 16.92 -22.89 -11.82
CA VAL A 161 15.60 -22.27 -11.94
C VAL A 161 14.98 -22.06 -10.56
N ALA A 162 15.03 -23.07 -9.68
CA ALA A 162 14.56 -22.93 -8.30
C ALA A 162 15.31 -21.81 -7.54
N GLN A 163 16.64 -21.71 -7.75
CA GLN A 163 17.44 -20.65 -7.14
C GLN A 163 17.01 -19.25 -7.62
N ASN A 164 16.78 -19.06 -8.92
CA ASN A 164 16.29 -17.79 -9.48
C ASN A 164 14.96 -17.36 -8.84
N ILE A 165 14.01 -18.28 -8.74
CA ILE A 165 12.71 -18.04 -8.11
C ILE A 165 12.89 -17.63 -6.63
N ASN A 166 13.65 -18.41 -5.87
CA ASN A 166 13.87 -18.15 -4.44
C ASN A 166 14.62 -16.82 -4.17
N LEU A 167 15.56 -16.44 -5.04
CA LEU A 167 16.23 -15.15 -4.98
C LEU A 167 15.26 -14.00 -5.23
N LEU A 168 14.33 -14.13 -6.17
CA LEU A 168 13.34 -13.09 -6.42
C LEU A 168 12.31 -12.98 -5.29
N ILE A 169 11.86 -14.10 -4.71
CA ILE A 169 10.98 -14.11 -3.53
C ILE A 169 11.65 -13.36 -2.38
N THR A 170 12.88 -13.75 -2.03
CA THR A 170 13.62 -13.14 -0.91
C THR A 170 13.96 -11.68 -1.16
N LYS A 171 14.29 -11.30 -2.41
CA LYS A 171 14.46 -9.91 -2.81
C LYS A 171 13.18 -9.11 -2.68
N THR A 172 12.03 -9.67 -3.04
CA THR A 172 10.73 -8.97 -2.94
C THR A 172 10.34 -8.73 -1.49
N ILE A 173 10.62 -9.68 -0.59
CA ILE A 173 10.34 -9.53 0.84
C ILE A 173 11.31 -8.56 1.52
N THR A 174 12.60 -8.59 1.18
CA THR A 174 13.66 -7.97 1.99
C THR A 174 14.40 -6.81 1.30
N GLY A 175 14.12 -6.57 0.02
CA GLY A 175 14.93 -5.72 -0.87
C GLY A 175 16.28 -6.33 -1.29
N LYS A 176 16.69 -7.48 -0.73
CA LYS A 176 18.02 -8.08 -0.93
C LYS A 176 17.93 -9.50 -1.48
N ALA A 177 18.66 -9.78 -2.56
CA ALA A 177 18.76 -11.10 -3.18
C ALA A 177 19.83 -11.97 -2.50
N SER A 178 19.66 -12.28 -1.21
CA SER A 178 20.64 -13.09 -0.44
C SER A 178 20.01 -14.28 0.29
N GLY A 179 18.89 -14.78 -0.22
CA GLY A 179 18.25 -16.00 0.26
C GLY A 179 17.72 -15.88 1.69
N ILE A 180 17.73 -17.00 2.40
CA ILE A 180 17.18 -17.12 3.77
C ILE A 180 17.89 -16.20 4.79
N ASN A 181 19.18 -15.92 4.60
CA ASN A 181 19.93 -15.06 5.51
C ASN A 181 19.44 -13.61 5.42
N ALA A 182 19.05 -13.14 4.23
CA ALA A 182 18.40 -11.83 4.08
C ALA A 182 17.10 -11.76 4.89
N VAL A 183 16.28 -12.81 4.88
CA VAL A 183 15.03 -12.88 5.64
C VAL A 183 15.29 -12.86 7.15
N LYS A 184 16.26 -13.65 7.63
CA LYS A 184 16.67 -13.63 9.04
C LYS A 184 17.15 -12.24 9.48
N SER A 185 17.97 -11.58 8.67
CA SER A 185 18.42 -10.22 8.96
C SER A 185 17.27 -9.21 8.88
N TYR A 186 16.36 -9.33 7.92
CA TYR A 186 15.18 -8.47 7.79
C TYR A 186 14.28 -8.55 9.01
N VAL A 187 13.99 -9.77 9.47
CA VAL A 187 13.19 -10.00 10.68
C VAL A 187 13.89 -9.45 11.92
N ASN A 188 15.18 -9.73 12.10
CA ASN A 188 15.91 -9.28 13.28
C ASN A 188 16.18 -7.77 13.35
N GLN A 189 16.06 -7.02 12.25
CA GLN A 189 16.19 -5.54 12.28
C GLN A 189 15.21 -4.89 13.27
N VAL A 190 14.06 -5.52 13.55
CA VAL A 190 13.11 -5.01 14.56
C VAL A 190 13.71 -4.95 15.97
N LYS A 191 14.77 -5.71 16.25
CA LYS A 191 15.49 -5.68 17.54
C LYS A 191 16.45 -4.50 17.68
N GLU A 192 16.82 -3.88 16.56
CA GLU A 192 17.72 -2.72 16.51
C GLU A 192 16.94 -1.39 16.63
N ALA A 193 15.61 -1.47 16.63
CA ALA A 193 14.68 -0.38 16.90
C ALA A 193 15.02 0.27 18.25
N ASN A 194 15.60 1.48 18.22
CA ASN A 194 15.87 2.24 19.45
C ASN A 194 14.71 3.20 19.73
N ALA A 195 14.41 3.33 21.02
CA ALA A 195 13.47 4.26 21.65
C ALA A 195 13.54 5.73 21.18
N ALA A 196 14.66 6.16 20.59
CA ALA A 196 14.87 7.54 20.18
C ALA A 196 14.13 7.94 18.89
N ASP A 197 13.77 6.98 18.04
CA ASP A 197 13.10 7.21 16.76
C ASP A 197 11.71 6.54 16.75
N LEU A 198 10.82 7.02 17.63
CA LEU A 198 9.53 6.43 17.99
C LEU A 198 8.60 6.12 16.80
N GLU A 199 8.63 6.92 15.73
CA GLU A 199 7.67 6.78 14.61
C GLU A 199 8.04 5.67 13.61
N GLU A 200 9.33 5.46 13.31
CA GLU A 200 9.76 4.45 12.31
C GLU A 200 10.05 3.09 12.95
N ASN A 201 10.41 3.07 14.24
CA ASN A 201 10.90 1.88 14.92
C ASN A 201 9.82 1.12 15.72
N MET A 202 8.62 1.70 15.83
CA MET A 202 7.51 1.11 16.57
C MET A 202 6.39 0.66 15.64
N SER A 203 6.62 -0.46 14.95
CA SER A 203 5.62 -1.08 14.09
C SER A 203 5.44 -2.58 14.30
N GLN A 204 4.27 -3.07 13.94
CA GLN A 204 3.98 -4.48 13.77
C GLN A 204 3.85 -4.79 12.28
N GLU A 205 4.64 -5.74 11.79
CA GLU A 205 4.63 -6.13 10.39
C GLU A 205 4.47 -7.65 10.25
N THR A 206 3.56 -8.07 9.37
CA THR A 206 3.39 -9.48 8.99
C THR A 206 3.45 -9.59 7.48
N VAL A 207 4.41 -10.39 7.00
CA VAL A 207 4.55 -10.72 5.58
C VAL A 207 4.22 -12.20 5.37
N THR A 208 3.31 -12.49 4.45
CA THR A 208 2.90 -13.86 4.12
C THR A 208 3.10 -14.15 2.64
N CYS A 209 3.93 -15.15 2.34
CA CYS A 209 4.09 -15.70 1.01
C CYS A 209 3.17 -16.92 0.83
N SER A 210 2.36 -16.92 -0.23
CA SER A 210 1.38 -17.98 -0.52
C SER A 210 1.36 -18.32 -2.00
N VAL A 211 1.11 -19.58 -2.34
CA VAL A 211 0.78 -19.99 -3.72
C VAL A 211 -0.65 -19.58 -4.03
N LYS A 212 -0.86 -18.86 -5.14
CA LYS A 212 -2.19 -18.47 -5.61
C LYS A 212 -2.73 -19.43 -6.67
N ASP A 213 -1.88 -19.83 -7.62
CA ASP A 213 -2.17 -20.89 -8.58
C ASP A 213 -0.87 -21.41 -9.19
N SER A 214 -0.93 -22.56 -9.86
CA SER A 214 0.20 -23.10 -10.62
C SER A 214 -0.28 -24.01 -11.75
N SER A 215 0.58 -24.19 -12.74
CA SER A 215 0.42 -25.16 -13.82
C SER A 215 1.74 -25.88 -14.07
N LYS A 216 1.81 -26.66 -15.16
CA LYS A 216 3.07 -27.25 -15.63
C LYS A 216 4.10 -26.20 -16.08
N ASN A 217 3.65 -25.01 -16.49
CA ASN A 217 4.50 -24.00 -17.13
C ASN A 217 4.71 -22.74 -16.27
N PHE A 218 3.84 -22.49 -15.27
CA PHE A 218 3.97 -21.30 -14.43
C PHE A 218 3.65 -21.56 -12.95
N LEU A 219 4.16 -20.68 -12.09
CA LEU A 219 3.81 -20.57 -10.67
C LEU A 219 3.39 -19.13 -10.36
N CYS A 220 2.21 -18.93 -9.78
CA CYS A 220 1.76 -17.63 -9.29
C CYS A 220 1.84 -17.59 -7.75
N LEU A 221 2.65 -16.68 -7.21
CA LEU A 221 2.79 -16.44 -5.77
C LEU A 221 2.26 -15.06 -5.39
N SER A 222 1.63 -14.95 -4.24
CA SER A 222 1.36 -13.68 -3.57
C SER A 222 2.29 -13.47 -2.38
N ILE A 223 2.72 -12.24 -2.17
CA ILE A 223 3.41 -11.77 -0.97
C ILE A 223 2.57 -10.62 -0.41
N ALA A 224 1.76 -10.93 0.60
CA ALA A 224 0.94 -9.97 1.31
C ALA A 224 1.73 -9.39 2.49
N SER A 225 1.67 -8.08 2.70
CA SER A 225 2.23 -7.43 3.88
C SER A 225 1.17 -6.59 4.58
N TYR A 226 1.00 -6.84 5.87
CA TYR A 226 0.27 -5.98 6.79
C TYR A 226 1.28 -5.24 7.66
N TYR A 227 1.14 -3.93 7.77
CA TYR A 227 1.97 -3.06 8.57
C TYR A 227 1.10 -2.16 9.44
N TYR A 228 1.43 -2.04 10.72
CA TYR A 228 0.76 -1.12 11.64
C TYR A 228 1.81 -0.37 12.47
N ALA A 229 1.89 0.95 12.30
CA ALA A 229 2.68 1.80 13.17
C ALA A 229 1.91 2.09 14.46
N LEU A 230 2.60 2.16 15.60
CA LEU A 230 1.98 2.52 16.86
C LEU A 230 1.25 3.87 16.75
N GLY A 231 0.01 3.92 17.25
CA GLY A 231 -0.82 5.13 17.22
C GLY A 231 -1.45 5.45 15.86
N ALA A 232 -1.20 4.65 14.81
CA ALA A 232 -1.87 4.83 13.52
C ALA A 232 -3.38 4.55 13.64
N ALA A 233 -4.20 5.30 12.90
CA ALA A 233 -5.66 5.09 12.88
C ALA A 233 -6.05 3.70 12.34
N HIS A 234 -5.26 3.13 11.43
CA HIS A 234 -5.43 1.80 10.88
C HIS A 234 -4.07 1.28 10.35
N GLY A 235 -4.00 -0.02 10.06
CA GLY A 235 -2.85 -0.61 9.38
C GLY A 235 -2.85 -0.31 7.88
N SER A 236 -1.73 -0.61 7.23
CA SER A 236 -1.57 -0.62 5.78
C SER A 236 -1.49 -2.06 5.31
N PHE A 237 -2.20 -2.39 4.24
CA PHE A 237 -2.14 -3.69 3.60
C PHE A 237 -1.68 -3.54 2.16
N THR A 238 -0.66 -4.30 1.78
CA THR A 238 -0.11 -4.32 0.42
C THR A 238 -0.06 -5.74 -0.11
N MET A 239 -0.28 -5.90 -1.41
CA MET A 239 -0.22 -7.18 -2.09
C MET A 239 0.74 -7.12 -3.27
N ASN A 240 1.79 -7.93 -3.23
CA ASN A 240 2.63 -8.19 -4.39
C ASN A 240 2.26 -9.54 -4.98
N VAL A 241 2.23 -9.65 -6.30
CA VAL A 241 2.07 -10.92 -7.01
C VAL A 241 3.22 -11.11 -7.97
N ILE A 242 3.78 -12.31 -7.96
CA ILE A 242 4.85 -12.71 -8.87
C ILE A 242 4.40 -13.96 -9.63
N ASN A 243 4.33 -13.81 -10.94
CA ASN A 243 4.07 -14.90 -11.87
C ASN A 243 5.42 -15.38 -12.39
N PHE A 244 5.77 -16.64 -12.18
CA PHE A 244 7.04 -17.23 -12.57
C PHE A 244 6.86 -18.17 -13.73
N ASP A 245 7.74 -18.08 -14.72
CA ASP A 245 7.94 -19.11 -15.74
C ASP A 245 8.76 -20.26 -15.13
N LEU A 246 8.22 -21.48 -15.14
CA LEU A 246 8.86 -22.64 -14.50
C LEU A 246 10.00 -23.26 -15.30
N THR A 247 10.27 -22.76 -16.51
CA THR A 247 11.40 -23.18 -17.35
C THR A 247 12.61 -22.27 -17.13
N THR A 248 12.37 -20.97 -16.97
CA THR A 248 13.45 -19.96 -16.84
C THR A 248 13.65 -19.45 -15.40
N GLY A 249 12.59 -19.51 -14.59
CA GLY A 249 12.57 -18.94 -13.24
C GLY A 249 12.39 -17.42 -13.21
N ASN A 250 12.15 -16.81 -14.38
CA ASN A 250 11.95 -15.37 -14.52
C ASN A 250 10.51 -14.97 -14.22
N LYS A 251 10.32 -13.68 -13.92
CA LYS A 251 8.99 -13.08 -13.77
C LYS A 251 8.34 -12.96 -15.15
N ILE A 252 7.14 -13.51 -15.30
CA ILE A 252 6.24 -13.30 -16.43
C ILE A 252 5.64 -11.90 -16.31
N THR A 253 5.78 -11.11 -17.38
CA THR A 253 5.23 -9.76 -17.45
C THR A 253 3.93 -9.72 -18.23
N LEU A 254 3.14 -8.65 -18.06
CA LEU A 254 1.86 -8.53 -18.76
C LEU A 254 2.04 -8.40 -20.28
N ASP A 255 3.12 -7.75 -20.73
CA ASP A 255 3.46 -7.59 -22.15
C ASP A 255 4.00 -8.87 -22.81
N GLU A 256 4.40 -9.88 -22.04
CA GLU A 256 4.64 -11.24 -22.54
C GLU A 256 3.34 -12.00 -22.78
N LEU A 257 2.28 -11.69 -22.01
CA LEU A 257 0.97 -12.34 -22.12
C LEU A 257 0.05 -11.68 -23.16
N ILE A 258 0.08 -10.35 -23.22
CA ILE A 258 -0.87 -9.52 -23.98
C ILE A 258 -0.10 -8.65 -24.97
N GLU A 259 -0.61 -8.54 -26.18
CA GLU A 259 -0.03 -7.65 -27.18
C GLU A 259 -0.13 -6.18 -26.73
N PRO A 260 0.96 -5.39 -26.71
CA PRO A 260 0.91 -3.99 -26.26
C PRO A 260 -0.13 -3.14 -27.01
N SER A 261 -0.32 -3.42 -28.31
CA SER A 261 -1.35 -2.77 -29.14
C SER A 261 -2.79 -3.04 -28.67
N ARG A 262 -2.99 -4.08 -27.85
CA ARG A 262 -4.28 -4.51 -27.29
C ARG A 262 -4.52 -4.01 -25.87
N PHE A 263 -3.58 -3.32 -25.22
CA PHE A 263 -3.72 -2.87 -23.84
C PHE A 263 -4.94 -1.95 -23.63
N ARG A 264 -5.27 -1.10 -24.62
CA ARG A 264 -6.49 -0.29 -24.58
C ARG A 264 -7.77 -1.15 -24.55
N ALA A 265 -7.80 -2.22 -25.33
CA ALA A 265 -8.92 -3.15 -25.35
C ALA A 265 -9.00 -3.97 -24.06
N LEU A 266 -7.85 -4.40 -23.52
CA LEU A 266 -7.76 -5.07 -22.22
C LEU A 266 -8.29 -4.17 -21.09
N LYS A 267 -7.87 -2.90 -21.04
CA LYS A 267 -8.36 -1.91 -20.07
C LYS A 267 -9.87 -1.72 -20.15
N ALA A 268 -10.42 -1.61 -21.36
CA ALA A 268 -11.86 -1.47 -21.56
C ALA A 268 -12.64 -2.72 -21.10
N LEU A 269 -12.11 -3.92 -21.40
CA LEU A 269 -12.66 -5.20 -20.93
C LEU A 269 -12.60 -5.28 -19.40
N ALA A 270 -11.46 -4.94 -18.80
CA ALA A 270 -11.25 -4.90 -17.35
C ALA A 270 -12.23 -3.94 -16.67
N LYS A 271 -12.42 -2.72 -17.17
CA LYS A 271 -13.41 -1.78 -16.61
C LYS A 271 -14.81 -2.37 -16.62
N LYS A 272 -15.23 -2.91 -17.78
CA LYS A 272 -16.56 -3.51 -17.93
C LYS A 272 -16.75 -4.67 -16.95
N LYS A 273 -15.75 -5.55 -16.83
CA LYS A 273 -15.79 -6.71 -15.94
C LYS A 273 -15.73 -6.33 -14.47
N PHE A 274 -14.95 -5.32 -14.13
CA PHE A 274 -14.86 -4.78 -12.78
C PHE A 274 -16.23 -4.28 -12.31
N ILE A 275 -16.93 -3.46 -13.12
CA ILE A 275 -18.27 -2.96 -12.79
C ILE A 275 -19.28 -4.11 -12.67
N GLN A 276 -19.18 -5.14 -13.51
CA GLN A 276 -20.04 -6.33 -13.42
C GLN A 276 -19.81 -7.14 -12.13
N GLN A 277 -18.59 -7.18 -11.62
CA GLN A 277 -18.22 -7.97 -10.44
C GLN A 277 -18.42 -7.20 -9.13
N ASN A 278 -18.17 -5.89 -9.13
CA ASN A 278 -18.08 -5.06 -7.91
C ASN A 278 -19.17 -3.98 -7.82
N GLY A 279 -19.98 -3.79 -8.86
CA GLY A 279 -20.93 -2.66 -8.97
C GLY A 279 -20.26 -1.37 -9.47
N GLU A 280 -21.08 -0.38 -9.80
CA GLU A 280 -20.62 0.91 -10.38
C GLU A 280 -20.33 1.99 -9.32
N GLU A 281 -20.93 1.89 -8.14
CA GLU A 281 -20.87 2.94 -7.11
C GLU A 281 -19.61 2.83 -6.24
N GLY A 282 -19.18 3.97 -5.68
CA GLY A 282 -18.12 4.01 -4.67
C GLY A 282 -16.69 4.03 -5.21
N TRP A 283 -16.50 4.10 -6.52
CA TRP A 283 -15.19 4.13 -7.16
C TRP A 283 -14.83 5.53 -7.67
N TRP A 284 -13.56 5.91 -7.52
CA TRP A 284 -13.11 7.23 -8.00
C TRP A 284 -13.19 7.35 -9.52
N PHE A 285 -13.07 6.25 -10.26
CA PHE A 285 -13.21 6.28 -11.72
C PHE A 285 -14.66 6.38 -12.23
N THR A 286 -15.66 6.34 -11.33
CA THR A 286 -17.08 6.51 -11.66
C THR A 286 -17.66 7.82 -11.12
N THR A 287 -17.01 8.44 -10.13
CA THR A 287 -17.51 9.63 -9.44
C THR A 287 -16.59 10.85 -9.54
N GLU A 288 -15.31 10.64 -9.81
CA GLU A 288 -14.31 11.69 -9.99
C GLU A 288 -13.82 11.72 -11.44
N ASP A 289 -13.12 12.79 -11.83
CA ASP A 289 -12.47 12.90 -13.15
C ASP A 289 -11.24 11.98 -13.29
N GLN A 290 -11.16 10.89 -12.52
CA GLN A 290 -10.08 9.92 -12.57
C GLN A 290 -10.38 8.84 -13.63
N PRO A 291 -9.48 8.59 -14.61
CA PRO A 291 -9.69 7.51 -15.56
C PRO A 291 -9.51 6.15 -14.89
N PHE A 292 -10.26 5.15 -15.36
CA PHE A 292 -10.00 3.75 -15.01
C PHE A 292 -8.66 3.33 -15.62
N GLU A 293 -7.74 2.92 -14.76
CA GLU A 293 -6.45 2.34 -15.14
C GLU A 293 -6.43 0.86 -14.80
N LEU A 294 -5.61 0.09 -15.51
CA LEU A 294 -5.44 -1.32 -15.20
C LEU A 294 -4.49 -1.45 -14.01
N ALA A 295 -4.82 -2.27 -13.03
CA ALA A 295 -3.93 -2.48 -11.88
C ALA A 295 -2.55 -2.98 -12.33
N GLU A 296 -1.50 -2.50 -11.67
CA GLU A 296 -0.12 -2.97 -11.93
C GLU A 296 0.10 -4.41 -11.44
N VAL A 297 -0.60 -4.79 -10.37
CA VAL A 297 -0.51 -6.13 -9.78
C VAL A 297 -1.52 -7.05 -10.44
N PHE A 298 -1.01 -8.15 -11.01
CA PHE A 298 -1.85 -9.17 -11.61
C PHE A 298 -1.41 -10.58 -11.22
N ALA A 299 -2.38 -11.48 -11.06
CA ALA A 299 -2.18 -12.90 -10.86
C ALA A 299 -2.54 -13.67 -12.14
N LEU A 300 -1.61 -14.49 -12.59
CA LEU A 300 -1.82 -15.46 -13.65
C LEU A 300 -2.41 -16.73 -13.03
N GLU A 301 -3.63 -17.06 -13.42
CA GLU A 301 -4.37 -18.24 -12.93
C GLU A 301 -4.65 -19.18 -14.11
N ARG A 302 -4.81 -20.47 -13.87
CA ARG A 302 -5.12 -21.45 -14.94
C ARG A 302 -6.39 -21.10 -15.71
N LYS A 303 -7.34 -20.45 -15.03
CA LYS A 303 -8.65 -20.06 -15.57
C LYS A 303 -8.67 -18.65 -16.18
N GLY A 304 -7.63 -17.84 -16.01
CA GLY A 304 -7.64 -16.45 -16.45
C GLY A 304 -6.60 -15.57 -15.78
N ILE A 305 -6.81 -14.27 -15.84
CA ILE A 305 -5.93 -13.25 -15.24
C ILE A 305 -6.74 -12.40 -14.27
N ARG A 306 -6.20 -12.19 -13.07
CA ARG A 306 -6.79 -11.31 -12.05
C ARG A 306 -5.95 -10.05 -11.91
N PHE A 307 -6.58 -8.89 -11.96
CA PHE A 307 -5.96 -7.61 -11.62
C PHE A 307 -6.39 -7.21 -10.22
N ILE A 308 -5.43 -6.81 -9.37
CA ILE A 308 -5.64 -6.53 -7.95
C ILE A 308 -5.16 -5.10 -7.69
N TYR A 309 -6.09 -4.23 -7.33
CA TYR A 309 -5.82 -2.85 -6.97
C TYR A 309 -5.33 -2.78 -5.53
N GLN A 310 -4.33 -1.94 -5.27
CA GLN A 310 -3.86 -1.65 -3.93
C GLN A 310 -4.91 -0.86 -3.14
N GLN A 311 -4.74 -0.86 -1.82
CA GLN A 311 -5.53 -0.02 -0.94
C GLN A 311 -5.38 1.44 -1.37
N TYR A 312 -6.49 2.18 -1.42
CA TYR A 312 -6.53 3.56 -1.91
C TYR A 312 -6.11 3.75 -3.38
N GLU A 313 -6.15 2.73 -4.24
CA GLU A 313 -5.80 2.92 -5.66
C GLU A 313 -6.99 3.46 -6.48
N ILE A 314 -8.18 2.91 -6.28
CA ILE A 314 -9.40 3.26 -7.05
C ILE A 314 -10.64 3.54 -6.19
N GLY A 315 -10.49 3.56 -4.86
CA GLY A 315 -11.57 3.72 -3.90
C GLY A 315 -11.08 3.85 -2.46
N PRO A 316 -11.98 4.03 -1.48
CA PRO A 316 -11.62 4.26 -0.08
C PRO A 316 -11.02 3.01 0.59
N TYR A 317 -10.37 3.19 1.75
CA TYR A 317 -9.82 2.10 2.58
C TYR A 317 -10.77 0.91 2.77
N ALA A 318 -12.04 1.20 3.03
CA ALA A 318 -13.07 0.21 3.30
C ALA A 318 -13.34 -0.73 2.12
N ALA A 319 -12.94 -0.34 0.90
CA ALA A 319 -13.01 -1.20 -0.28
C ALA A 319 -11.91 -2.28 -0.30
N GLY A 320 -10.94 -2.23 0.61
CA GLY A 320 -9.87 -3.23 0.72
C GLY A 320 -8.94 -3.22 -0.48
N LEU A 321 -8.74 -4.40 -1.08
CA LEU A 321 -8.03 -4.59 -2.35
C LEU A 321 -9.02 -5.01 -3.43
N PRO A 322 -9.68 -4.05 -4.13
CA PRO A 322 -10.59 -4.40 -5.20
C PRO A 322 -9.90 -5.23 -6.29
N GLU A 323 -10.64 -6.13 -6.92
CA GLU A 323 -10.09 -6.99 -7.95
C GLU A 323 -11.04 -7.16 -9.13
N VAL A 324 -10.48 -7.49 -10.28
CA VAL A 324 -11.22 -7.95 -11.45
C VAL A 324 -10.58 -9.17 -12.05
N PHE A 325 -11.37 -10.24 -12.17
CA PHE A 325 -10.97 -11.45 -12.86
C PHE A 325 -11.48 -11.45 -14.31
N LEU A 326 -10.58 -11.73 -15.25
CA LEU A 326 -10.90 -11.93 -16.66
C LEU A 326 -10.62 -13.39 -17.02
N SER A 327 -11.62 -14.10 -17.51
CA SER A 327 -11.43 -15.50 -17.90
C SER A 327 -10.49 -15.62 -19.10
N LYS A 328 -9.83 -16.76 -19.23
CA LYS A 328 -8.97 -17.07 -20.37
C LYS A 328 -9.71 -16.89 -21.70
N GLU A 329 -10.99 -17.26 -21.77
CA GLU A 329 -11.84 -17.11 -22.95
C GLU A 329 -12.05 -15.64 -23.31
N GLU A 330 -12.24 -14.77 -22.31
CA GLU A 330 -12.48 -13.33 -22.50
C GLU A 330 -11.24 -12.61 -23.01
N VAL A 331 -10.05 -13.01 -22.56
CA VAL A 331 -8.78 -12.40 -22.99
C VAL A 331 -8.19 -13.06 -24.23
N LYS A 332 -8.75 -14.19 -24.69
CA LYS A 332 -8.18 -15.04 -25.76
C LYS A 332 -7.76 -14.26 -27.01
N SER A 333 -8.57 -13.31 -27.47
CA SER A 333 -8.27 -12.52 -28.67
C SER A 333 -7.22 -11.43 -28.47
N LEU A 334 -6.80 -11.20 -27.23
CA LEU A 334 -5.79 -10.21 -26.83
C LEU A 334 -4.43 -10.86 -26.54
N LEU A 335 -4.40 -12.19 -26.41
CA LEU A 335 -3.22 -12.96 -26.04
C LEU A 335 -2.17 -12.96 -27.16
N LYS A 336 -0.91 -12.89 -26.73
CA LYS A 336 0.23 -13.37 -27.52
C LYS A 336 0.28 -14.89 -27.51
N ASP A 337 1.01 -15.46 -28.47
CA ASP A 337 1.40 -16.86 -28.37
C ASP A 337 2.32 -17.06 -27.16
N ASN A 338 1.90 -17.89 -26.21
CA ASN A 338 2.61 -18.12 -24.95
C ASN A 338 2.32 -19.53 -24.40
N PRO A 339 3.24 -20.12 -23.62
CA PRO A 339 3.07 -21.49 -23.11
C PRO A 339 2.17 -21.57 -21.87
N TYR A 340 1.76 -20.46 -21.25
CA TYR A 340 1.25 -20.51 -19.86
C TYR A 340 -0.17 -21.04 -19.72
N TRP A 341 -1.00 -20.86 -20.75
CA TRP A 341 -2.36 -21.38 -20.79
C TRP A 341 -2.54 -22.56 -21.76
N THR A 342 -1.47 -23.17 -22.26
CA THR A 342 -1.58 -24.35 -23.12
C THR A 342 -2.07 -25.57 -22.32
N PRO A 343 -3.02 -26.37 -22.83
CA PRO A 343 -3.44 -27.63 -22.22
C PRO A 343 -2.25 -28.54 -21.89
#